data_AF-A0A6A5YFE8-F1
#
_entry.id   AF-A0A6A5YFE8-F1
#
_cell.length_a   1.000
_cell.length_b   1.000
_cell.length_c   1.000
_cell.angle_alpha   90.00
_cell.angle_beta   90.00
_cell.angle_gamma   90.00
#
_symmetry.space_group_name_H-M   'P 1'
#
loop_
_entity.id
_entity.type
_entity.pdbx_description
1 polymer ?
#
loop_
_entity_poly.entity_id
_entity_poly.type
_entity_poly.pdbx_seq_one_letter_code
_entity_poly.pdbx_strand_id
1 'polypeptide(L)'
;MSVIINGHGPRSMSANDRKEYISAVKCMYRHKTHANRRKVPGARNRLDDFVASHLIEGDKIHFNGYMFAWHRHFVWLYEQALEDECG
;
A
#
# COMPACT_ATOMS: atom_id res chain seq x y z
N MET A 1 12.40 -9.11 -9.88
CA MET A 1 11.82 -9.21 -8.52
C MET A 1 10.32 -8.98 -8.61
N SER A 2 9.59 -9.94 -9.19
CA SER A 2 8.16 -9.81 -9.56
C SER A 2 7.29 -10.76 -8.71
N VAL A 3 7.43 -10.69 -7.38
CA VAL A 3 6.91 -11.75 -6.46
C VAL A 3 6.12 -11.19 -5.29
N ILE A 4 5.73 -9.92 -5.28
CA ILE A 4 5.08 -9.38 -4.07
C ILE A 4 3.59 -9.78 -4.02
N ILE A 5 2.84 -9.86 -5.14
CA ILE A 5 1.43 -10.27 -5.08
C ILE A 5 0.96 -11.07 -6.32
N ASN A 6 1.60 -12.21 -6.64
CA ASN A 6 1.13 -13.14 -7.70
C ASN A 6 -0.20 -13.89 -7.37
N GLY A 7 -1.13 -13.27 -6.64
CA GLY A 7 -2.40 -13.88 -6.23
C GLY A 7 -2.27 -15.05 -5.24
N HIS A 8 -1.05 -15.39 -4.84
CA HIS A 8 -0.76 -16.41 -3.85
C HIS A 8 -1.03 -15.86 -2.44
N GLY A 9 -1.88 -16.54 -1.68
CA GLY A 9 -2.12 -16.17 -0.28
C GLY A 9 -0.83 -16.25 0.57
N PRO A 10 -0.79 -15.60 1.75
CA PRO A 10 0.39 -15.59 2.62
C PRO A 10 0.93 -16.99 2.98
N ARG A 11 0.04 -17.99 3.00
CA ARG A 11 0.36 -19.39 3.26
C ARG A 11 1.09 -20.10 2.11
N SER A 12 0.95 -19.63 0.88
CA SER A 12 1.62 -20.20 -0.30
C SER A 12 2.93 -19.50 -0.69
N MET A 13 3.30 -18.40 -0.03
CA MET A 13 4.57 -17.72 -0.27
C MET A 13 5.76 -18.53 0.28
N SER A 14 6.92 -18.45 -0.35
CA SER A 14 8.14 -19.02 0.25
C SER A 14 8.57 -18.22 1.48
N ALA A 15 9.48 -18.77 2.28
CA ALA A 15 10.02 -18.04 3.43
C ALA A 15 10.82 -16.80 3.00
N ASN A 16 11.43 -16.82 1.82
CA ASN A 16 12.18 -15.69 1.28
C ASN A 16 11.23 -14.60 0.78
N ASP A 17 10.21 -14.96 -0.02
CA ASP A 17 9.24 -13.98 -0.54
C ASP A 17 8.52 -13.25 0.60
N ARG A 18 8.17 -13.97 1.68
CA ARG A 18 7.57 -13.32 2.86
C ARG A 18 8.52 -12.32 3.52
N LYS A 19 9.82 -12.63 3.61
CA LYS A 19 10.82 -11.72 4.18
C LYS A 19 11.02 -10.51 3.28
N GLU A 20 11.05 -10.70 1.97
CA GLU A 20 11.16 -9.63 0.98
C GLU A 20 9.95 -8.69 1.06
N TYR A 21 8.74 -9.24 1.07
CA TYR A 21 7.51 -8.45 1.30
C TYR A 21 7.60 -7.63 2.59
N ILE A 22 7.94 -8.25 3.73
CA ILE A 22 8.05 -7.56 5.02
C ILE A 22 9.14 -6.47 4.98
N SER A 23 10.24 -6.72 4.29
CA SER A 23 11.32 -5.75 4.11
C SER A 23 10.86 -4.53 3.33
N ALA A 24 10.14 -4.74 2.21
CA ALA A 24 9.58 -3.66 1.40
C ALA A 24 8.57 -2.82 2.21
N VAL A 25 7.68 -3.44 2.98
CA VAL A 25 6.76 -2.71 3.87
C VAL A 25 7.50 -1.88 4.93
N LYS A 26 8.57 -2.44 5.53
CA LYS A 26 9.41 -1.68 6.47
C LYS A 26 10.16 -0.53 5.79
N CYS A 27 10.54 -0.69 4.52
CA CYS A 27 11.09 0.39 3.72
C CYS A 27 10.06 1.52 3.54
N MET A 28 8.81 1.23 3.18
CA MET A 28 7.73 2.22 3.08
C MET A 28 7.53 3.02 4.38
N TYR A 29 7.67 2.37 5.54
CA TYR A 29 7.59 3.03 6.84
C TYR A 29 8.75 4.00 7.12
N ARG A 30 9.90 3.80 6.49
CA ARG A 30 11.08 4.68 6.61
C ARG A 30 11.10 5.80 5.57
N HIS A 31 10.46 5.59 4.42
CA HIS A 31 10.35 6.61 3.38
C HIS A 31 9.46 7.75 3.82
N LYS A 32 9.82 8.97 3.40
CA LYS A 32 9.07 10.18 3.73
C LYS A 32 7.70 10.17 3.05
N THR A 33 6.68 10.62 3.76
CA THR A 33 5.35 10.90 3.19
C THR A 33 5.41 11.84 1.98
N HIS A 34 4.62 11.54 0.96
CA HIS A 34 4.33 12.40 -0.19
C HIS A 34 3.13 13.32 0.06
N ALA A 35 2.32 13.05 1.09
CA ALA A 35 1.16 13.86 1.40
C ALA A 35 1.52 15.32 1.72
N ASN A 36 0.66 16.23 1.27
CA ASN A 36 0.79 17.64 1.65
C ASN A 36 0.54 17.78 3.16
N ARG A 37 1.58 18.18 3.90
CA ARG A 37 1.54 18.32 5.36
C ARG A 37 0.47 19.26 5.89
N ARG A 38 -0.01 20.23 5.09
CA ARG A 38 -1.13 21.09 5.47
C ARG A 38 -2.47 20.37 5.43
N LYS A 39 -2.63 19.41 4.51
CA LYS A 39 -3.86 18.62 4.34
C LYS A 39 -3.86 17.38 5.24
N VAL A 40 -2.71 16.74 5.39
CA VAL A 40 -2.55 15.50 6.18
C VAL A 40 -1.40 15.69 7.19
N PRO A 41 -1.61 16.50 8.24
CA PRO A 41 -0.55 16.80 9.21
C PRO A 41 -0.13 15.59 10.05
N GLY A 42 -0.91 14.51 10.05
CA GLY A 42 -0.63 13.25 10.73
C GLY A 42 0.32 12.32 9.96
N ALA A 43 0.40 12.42 8.63
CA ALA A 43 1.24 11.53 7.83
C ALA A 43 2.73 11.77 8.11
N ARG A 44 3.48 10.69 8.29
CA ARG A 44 4.93 10.70 8.59
C ARG A 44 5.71 9.97 7.52
N ASN A 45 5.18 8.85 7.05
CA ASN A 45 5.86 7.98 6.11
C ASN A 45 5.01 7.68 4.87
N ARG A 46 5.61 6.99 3.90
CA ARG A 46 4.97 6.64 2.64
C ARG A 46 3.77 5.69 2.83
N LEU A 47 3.82 4.81 3.83
CA LEU A 47 2.70 3.94 4.19
C LEU A 47 1.50 4.76 4.71
N ASP A 48 1.75 5.82 5.48
CA ASP A 48 0.71 6.72 5.97
C ASP A 48 -0.04 7.43 4.83
N ASP A 49 0.57 7.62 3.65
CA ASP A 49 -0.12 8.21 2.49
C ASP A 49 -1.27 7.32 2.00
N PHE A 50 -1.05 6.00 1.97
CA PHE A 50 -2.08 5.03 1.60
C PHE A 50 -3.19 4.99 2.65
N VAL A 51 -2.81 4.97 3.94
CA VAL A 51 -3.77 5.02 5.05
C VAL A 51 -4.60 6.31 5.00
N ALA A 52 -3.94 7.46 4.80
CA ALA A 52 -4.61 8.75 4.71
C ALA A 52 -5.57 8.83 3.52
N SER A 53 -5.17 8.34 2.35
CA SER A 53 -6.05 8.30 1.17
C SER A 53 -7.30 7.46 1.42
N HIS A 54 -7.15 6.29 2.05
CA HIS A 54 -8.29 5.43 2.39
C HIS A 54 -9.20 6.08 3.44
N LEU A 55 -8.64 6.75 4.44
CA LEU A 55 -9.40 7.49 5.45
C LEU A 55 -10.20 8.66 4.85
N ILE A 56 -9.58 9.45 3.97
CA ILE A 56 -10.20 10.64 3.36
C ILE A 56 -11.35 10.26 2.41
N GLU A 57 -11.20 9.18 1.67
CA GLU A 57 -12.21 8.74 0.69
C GLU A 57 -13.22 7.74 1.26
N GLY A 58 -13.14 7.40 2.56
CA GLY A 58 -13.90 6.32 3.20
C GLY A 58 -15.39 6.26 2.82
N ASP A 59 -16.10 7.38 2.94
CA ASP A 59 -17.54 7.44 2.64
C ASP A 59 -17.87 7.32 1.14
N LYS A 60 -16.89 7.59 0.26
CA LYS A 60 -17.06 7.51 -1.20
C LYS A 60 -16.66 6.17 -1.79
N ILE A 61 -15.94 5.34 -1.03
CA ILE A 61 -15.40 4.07 -1.53
C ILE A 61 -16.08 2.83 -0.94
N HIS A 62 -16.84 2.96 0.15
CA HIS A 62 -17.52 1.83 0.78
C HIS A 62 -19.02 1.80 0.48
N PHE A 63 -19.59 0.59 0.48
CA PHE A 63 -21.03 0.32 0.32
C PHE A 63 -21.67 0.92 -0.95
N ASN A 64 -20.88 1.03 -2.02
CA ASN A 64 -21.33 1.54 -3.30
C ASN A 64 -20.63 0.84 -4.47
N GLY A 65 -20.94 1.26 -5.71
CA GLY A 65 -20.39 0.66 -6.93
C GLY A 65 -18.87 0.79 -7.11
N TYR A 66 -18.21 1.71 -6.39
CA TYR A 66 -16.76 1.90 -6.48
C TYR A 66 -15.96 0.94 -5.60
N MET A 67 -16.59 0.28 -4.62
CA MET A 67 -15.92 -0.57 -3.63
C MET A 67 -14.85 -1.48 -4.25
N PHE A 68 -15.23 -2.33 -5.19
CA PHE A 68 -14.30 -3.31 -5.74
C PHE A 68 -13.27 -2.70 -6.69
N ALA A 69 -13.67 -1.74 -7.52
CA ALA A 69 -12.79 -1.12 -8.50
C ALA A 69 -11.72 -0.24 -7.81
N TRP A 70 -12.14 0.58 -6.85
CA TRP A 70 -11.25 1.45 -6.09
C TRP A 70 -10.25 0.63 -5.28
N HIS A 71 -10.69 -0.40 -4.55
CA HIS A 71 -9.80 -1.23 -3.74
C HIS A 71 -8.82 -2.05 -4.59
N ARG A 72 -9.26 -2.57 -5.75
CA ARG A 72 -8.35 -3.24 -6.70
C ARG A 72 -7.25 -2.30 -7.17
N HIS A 73 -7.62 -1.07 -7.57
CA HIS A 73 -6.64 -0.08 -8.01
C HIS A 73 -5.73 0.39 -6.87
N PHE A 74 -6.28 0.53 -5.66
CA PHE A 74 -5.53 0.90 -4.47
C PHE A 74 -4.46 -0.14 -4.11
N VAL A 75 -4.80 -1.43 -4.13
CA VAL A 75 -3.83 -2.52 -3.90
C VAL A 75 -2.79 -2.58 -5.01
N TRP A 76 -3.19 -2.36 -6.28
CA TRP A 76 -2.23 -2.29 -7.38
C TRP A 76 -1.24 -1.13 -7.20
N LEU A 77 -1.69 0.09 -6.87
CA LEU A 77 -0.81 1.21 -6.57
C LEU A 77 0.11 0.94 -5.37
N TYR A 78 -0.38 0.21 -4.37
CA TYR A 78 0.41 -0.21 -3.23
C TYR A 78 1.51 -1.20 -3.64
N GLU A 79 1.19 -2.18 -4.48
CA GLU A 79 2.17 -3.10 -5.07
C GLU A 79 3.24 -2.35 -5.88
N GLN A 80 2.84 -1.44 -6.77
CA GLN A 80 3.78 -0.62 -7.53
C GLN A 80 4.70 0.19 -6.62
N ALA A 81 4.18 0.77 -5.53
CA ALA A 81 5.03 1.48 -4.58
C ALA A 81 6.01 0.55 -3.84
N LEU A 82 5.59 -0.68 -3.50
CA LEU A 82 6.50 -1.66 -2.90
C LEU A 82 7.61 -2.08 -3.87
N GLU A 83 7.31 -2.22 -5.16
CA GLU A 83 8.29 -2.61 -6.19
C GLU A 83 9.20 -1.44 -6.61
N ASP A 84 8.62 -0.29 -6.96
CA ASP A 84 9.35 0.85 -7.54
C ASP A 84 10.13 1.65 -6.50
N GLU A 85 9.64 1.74 -5.25
CA GLU A 85 10.26 2.55 -4.20
C GLU A 85 11.11 1.71 -3.24
N CYS A 86 10.87 0.40 -3.17
CA CYS A 86 11.41 -0.48 -2.12
C CYS A 86 11.85 -1.89 -2.59
N GLY A 87 11.78 -2.18 -3.89
CA GLY A 87 12.18 -3.45 -4.51
C GLY A 87 13.66 -3.57 -4.84
#